data_AF-A0A2S4VMB9-F1
#
_entry.id   AF-A0A2S4VMB9-F1
#
_cell.length_a   1.000
_cell.length_b   1.000
_cell.length_c   1.000
_cell.angle_alpha   90.00
_cell.angle_beta   90.00
_cell.angle_gamma   90.00
#
_symmetry.space_group_name_H-M   'P 1'
#
loop_
_entity.id
_entity.type
_entity.pdbx_description
1 polymer ?
#
loop_
_entity_poly.entity_id
_entity_poly.type
_entity_poly.pdbx_seq_one_letter_code
_entity_poly.pdbx_strand_id
1 'polypeptide(L)'
;MDFTAPLSSPVNEFCLTLARDIFLALLESREYEGLQAEQKQPDVILEALRGYAQEGLARSYREAHWPASKISEKATKQCQAGRRTNLKNARIQTATGFDLVPIIPIIKVACSDDETDDEVAPTQGPTEKAQVQKFCVVRDLAWRNKDLTIIFQWLDKQHELQSKANPKGQQGNLPRVRRRPVQPVNSSILPGKGLPKIAFDQEWLDLKDPVYVKGLKIKDESASLIKRTLKLIKSK
;
A
#
# COMPACT_ATOMS: atom_id res chain seq x y z
N MET A 1 -22.99 10.50 -23.09
CA MET A 1 -21.90 11.49 -23.07
C MET A 1 -20.71 10.90 -23.82
N ASP A 2 -20.10 11.66 -24.70
CA ASP A 2 -18.96 11.26 -25.51
C ASP A 2 -17.65 11.74 -24.87
N PHE A 3 -16.90 10.83 -24.25
CA PHE A 3 -15.64 11.15 -23.59
C PHE A 3 -14.43 11.22 -24.53
N THR A 4 -14.63 11.04 -25.84
CA THR A 4 -13.60 11.28 -26.86
C THR A 4 -13.55 12.75 -27.28
N ALA A 5 -14.62 13.50 -27.04
CA ALA A 5 -14.72 14.94 -27.28
C ALA A 5 -14.59 15.77 -25.99
N PRO A 6 -14.25 17.07 -26.07
CA PRO A 6 -14.28 17.97 -24.92
C PRO A 6 -15.66 18.01 -24.26
N LEU A 7 -15.71 18.31 -22.95
CA LEU A 7 -16.99 18.49 -22.23
C LEU A 7 -17.80 19.68 -22.75
N SER A 8 -17.14 20.66 -23.39
CA SER A 8 -17.77 21.79 -24.09
C SER A 8 -18.31 21.42 -25.48
N SER A 9 -18.23 20.16 -25.91
CA SER A 9 -18.83 19.74 -27.17
C SER A 9 -20.37 19.80 -27.06
N PRO A 10 -21.10 20.13 -28.15
CA PRO A 10 -22.55 20.30 -28.09
C PRO A 10 -23.30 19.10 -27.50
N VAL A 11 -22.84 17.87 -27.80
CA VAL A 11 -23.44 16.63 -27.30
C VAL A 11 -23.22 16.47 -25.79
N ASN A 12 -22.03 16.81 -25.30
CA ASN A 12 -21.70 16.70 -23.88
C ASN A 12 -22.36 17.80 -23.07
N GLU A 13 -22.40 19.03 -23.58
CA GLU A 13 -23.15 20.12 -22.97
C GLU A 13 -24.64 19.80 -22.88
N PHE A 14 -25.23 19.24 -23.95
CA PHE A 14 -26.61 18.78 -23.92
C PHE A 14 -26.84 17.73 -22.83
N CYS A 15 -25.97 16.71 -22.74
CA CYS A 15 -26.07 15.67 -21.71
C CYS A 15 -26.00 16.25 -20.29
N LEU A 16 -25.09 17.18 -20.04
CA LEU A 16 -24.90 17.82 -18.73
C LEU A 16 -26.09 18.72 -18.37
N THR A 17 -26.60 19.47 -19.34
CA THR A 17 -27.77 20.33 -19.16
C THR A 17 -29.02 19.49 -18.88
N LEU A 18 -29.24 18.42 -19.64
CA LEU A 18 -30.33 17.48 -19.41
C LEU A 18 -30.22 16.82 -18.02
N ALA A 19 -29.03 16.40 -17.61
CA ALA A 19 -28.80 15.83 -16.28
C ALA A 19 -29.09 16.82 -15.15
N ARG A 20 -28.72 18.10 -15.33
CA ARG A 20 -29.08 19.19 -14.40
C ARG A 20 -30.59 19.33 -14.31
N ASP A 21 -31.30 19.37 -15.45
CA ASP A 21 -32.75 19.59 -15.47
C ASP A 21 -33.51 18.44 -14.81
N ILE A 22 -33.08 17.20 -15.05
CA ILE A 22 -33.60 16.02 -14.35
C ILE A 22 -33.35 16.14 -12.84
N PHE A 23 -32.15 16.55 -12.44
CA PHE A 23 -31.81 16.68 -11.03
C PHE A 23 -32.61 17.78 -10.33
N LEU A 24 -32.87 18.91 -11.01
CA LEU A 24 -33.76 19.96 -10.53
C LEU A 24 -35.19 19.46 -10.36
N ALA A 25 -35.71 18.69 -11.32
CA ALA A 25 -37.04 18.08 -11.21
C ALA A 25 -37.15 17.13 -9.99
N LEU A 26 -36.08 16.40 -9.65
CA LEU A 26 -36.02 15.56 -8.43
C LEU A 26 -36.03 16.38 -7.13
N LEU A 27 -35.43 17.57 -7.14
CA LEU A 27 -35.50 18.49 -5.99
C LEU A 27 -36.91 19.07 -5.84
N GLU A 28 -37.57 19.42 -6.96
CA GLU A 28 -38.93 19.94 -6.99
C GLU A 28 -39.96 18.90 -6.53
N SER A 29 -39.78 17.63 -6.94
CA SER A 29 -40.63 16.52 -6.50
C SER A 29 -40.37 16.06 -5.06
N ARG A 30 -39.40 16.66 -4.37
CA ARG A 30 -38.94 16.28 -3.01
C ARG A 30 -38.42 14.85 -2.90
N GLU A 31 -37.98 14.26 -4.01
CA GLU A 31 -37.33 12.95 -4.01
C GLU A 31 -35.86 13.04 -3.53
N TYR A 32 -35.30 14.25 -3.48
CA TYR A 32 -33.96 14.51 -2.96
C TYR A 32 -33.95 15.72 -2.01
N GLU A 33 -33.73 15.49 -0.72
CA GLU A 33 -33.81 16.54 0.32
C GLU A 33 -32.44 16.93 0.92
N GLY A 34 -31.34 16.33 0.45
CA GLY A 34 -30.02 16.42 1.08
C GLY A 34 -29.19 17.69 0.81
N LEU A 35 -29.69 18.66 0.04
CA LEU A 35 -28.92 19.87 -0.34
C LEU A 35 -29.25 21.08 0.53
N GLN A 36 -28.21 21.83 0.88
CA GLN A 36 -28.33 23.19 1.42
C GLN A 36 -28.89 24.13 0.35
N ALA A 37 -29.51 25.25 0.76
CA ALA A 37 -30.22 26.15 -0.16
C ALA A 37 -29.30 26.71 -1.27
N GLU A 38 -28.04 26.97 -0.95
CA GLU A 38 -27.02 27.48 -1.87
C GLU A 38 -26.61 26.46 -2.93
N GLN A 39 -26.71 25.17 -2.60
CA GLN A 39 -26.36 24.05 -3.49
C GLN A 39 -27.49 23.68 -4.44
N LYS A 40 -28.71 24.20 -4.22
CA LYS A 40 -29.87 23.98 -5.10
C LYS A 40 -29.85 24.88 -6.34
N GLN A 41 -28.91 25.82 -6.43
CA GLN A 41 -28.81 26.71 -7.57
C GLN A 41 -28.45 25.91 -8.85
N PRO A 42 -29.18 26.13 -9.97
CA PRO A 42 -28.95 25.40 -11.21
C PRO A 42 -27.50 25.40 -11.70
N ASP A 43 -26.82 26.54 -11.59
CA ASP A 43 -25.43 26.70 -12.04
C ASP A 43 -24.44 25.93 -11.15
N VAL A 44 -24.69 25.89 -9.84
CA VAL A 44 -23.88 25.13 -8.87
C VAL A 44 -24.02 23.63 -9.12
N ILE A 45 -25.24 23.16 -9.40
CA ILE A 45 -25.50 21.76 -9.77
C ILE A 45 -24.81 21.40 -11.07
N LEU A 46 -24.90 22.26 -12.09
CA LEU A 46 -24.26 22.04 -13.38
C LEU A 46 -22.73 21.93 -13.26
N GLU A 47 -22.12 22.80 -12.46
CA GLU A 47 -20.68 22.78 -12.23
C GLU A 47 -20.25 21.52 -11.45
N ALA A 48 -21.02 21.10 -10.44
CA ALA A 48 -20.79 19.84 -9.74
C ALA A 48 -20.89 18.63 -10.68
N LEU A 49 -21.87 18.60 -11.58
CA LEU A 49 -22.02 17.56 -12.60
C LEU A 49 -20.86 17.56 -13.60
N ARG A 50 -20.36 18.75 -13.99
CA ARG A 50 -19.15 18.88 -14.82
C ARG A 50 -17.92 18.30 -14.14
N GLY A 51 -17.69 18.67 -12.87
CA GLY A 51 -16.59 18.12 -12.07
C GLY A 51 -16.67 16.59 -11.97
N TYR A 52 -17.85 16.06 -11.67
CA TYR A 52 -18.08 14.62 -11.61
C TYR A 52 -17.82 13.92 -12.97
N ALA A 53 -18.29 14.49 -14.07
CA ALA A 53 -18.07 13.95 -15.40
C ALA A 53 -16.57 13.93 -15.78
N GLN A 54 -15.83 14.99 -15.45
CA GLN A 54 -14.41 15.10 -15.75
C GLN A 54 -13.54 14.16 -14.91
N GLU A 55 -13.81 14.07 -13.61
CA GLU A 55 -12.95 13.35 -12.68
C GLU A 55 -13.33 11.88 -12.53
N GLY A 56 -14.64 11.59 -12.48
CA GLY A 56 -15.20 10.27 -12.28
C GLY A 56 -15.45 9.56 -13.61
N LEU A 57 -16.42 10.04 -14.38
CA LEU A 57 -16.89 9.32 -15.57
C LEU A 57 -15.82 9.22 -16.66
N ALA A 58 -15.13 10.32 -16.99
CA ALA A 58 -14.07 10.31 -17.99
C ALA A 58 -12.87 9.46 -17.53
N ARG A 59 -12.59 9.38 -16.23
CA ARG A 59 -11.58 8.45 -15.69
C ARG A 59 -12.01 7.01 -15.90
N SER A 60 -13.23 6.64 -15.50
CA SER A 60 -13.77 5.30 -15.70
C SER A 60 -13.77 4.89 -17.18
N TYR A 61 -14.16 5.81 -18.08
CA TYR A 61 -14.08 5.59 -19.52
C TYR A 61 -12.65 5.32 -19.98
N ARG A 62 -11.67 6.16 -19.58
CA ARG A 62 -10.26 5.93 -19.91
C ARG A 62 -9.75 4.59 -19.38
N GLU A 63 -10.10 4.23 -18.14
CA GLU A 63 -9.68 2.98 -17.52
C GLU A 63 -10.29 1.74 -18.20
N ALA A 64 -11.55 1.82 -18.66
CA ALA A 64 -12.20 0.75 -19.41
C ALA A 64 -11.54 0.46 -20.76
N HIS A 65 -10.88 1.46 -21.36
CA HIS A 65 -10.18 1.34 -22.65
C HIS A 65 -8.67 1.10 -22.50
N TRP A 66 -8.19 0.78 -21.29
CA TRP A 66 -6.78 0.46 -21.12
C TRP A 66 -6.40 -0.86 -21.81
N PRO A 67 -5.18 -0.97 -22.35
CA PRO A 67 -4.67 -2.24 -22.82
C PRO A 67 -4.56 -3.23 -21.65
N ALA A 68 -4.72 -4.52 -21.94
CA ALA A 68 -4.69 -5.58 -20.94
C ALA A 68 -3.40 -5.57 -20.09
N SER A 69 -2.25 -5.20 -20.68
CA SER A 69 -0.99 -5.02 -19.98
C SER A 69 -1.09 -3.99 -18.86
N LYS A 70 -1.67 -2.82 -19.12
CA LYS A 70 -1.81 -1.74 -18.15
C LYS A 70 -2.81 -2.06 -17.04
N ILE A 71 -3.89 -2.77 -17.37
CA ILE A 71 -4.84 -3.29 -16.37
C ILE A 71 -4.12 -4.28 -15.44
N SER A 72 -3.37 -5.22 -16.01
CA SER A 72 -2.59 -6.21 -15.26
C SER A 72 -1.53 -5.53 -14.37
N GLU A 73 -0.82 -4.52 -14.88
CA GLU A 73 0.14 -3.74 -14.10
C GLU A 73 -0.51 -2.99 -12.93
N LYS A 74 -1.67 -2.36 -13.13
CA LYS A 74 -2.42 -1.70 -12.04
C LYS A 74 -2.87 -2.71 -11.00
N ALA A 75 -3.46 -3.83 -11.42
CA ALA A 75 -3.90 -4.89 -10.52
C ALA A 75 -2.71 -5.45 -9.72
N THR A 76 -1.57 -5.65 -10.38
CA THR A 76 -0.31 -6.04 -9.74
C THR A 76 0.07 -5.00 -8.69
N LYS A 77 0.22 -3.72 -9.05
CA LYS A 77 0.55 -2.62 -8.11
C LYS A 77 -0.41 -2.50 -6.93
N GLN A 78 -1.70 -2.75 -7.13
CA GLN A 78 -2.69 -2.76 -6.05
C GLN A 78 -2.49 -3.95 -5.10
N CYS A 79 -2.33 -5.16 -5.65
CA CYS A 79 -2.03 -6.35 -4.86
C CYS A 79 -0.71 -6.21 -4.09
N GLN A 80 0.30 -5.59 -4.70
CA GLN A 80 1.57 -5.21 -4.10
C GLN A 80 1.39 -4.28 -2.88
N ALA A 81 0.67 -3.17 -3.07
CA ALA A 81 0.36 -2.22 -2.00
C ALA A 81 -0.47 -2.85 -0.86
N GLY A 82 -1.45 -3.70 -1.19
CA GLY A 82 -2.26 -4.43 -0.22
C GLY A 82 -1.41 -5.39 0.62
N ARG A 83 -0.54 -6.18 -0.01
CA ARG A 83 0.40 -7.08 0.69
C ARG A 83 1.32 -6.32 1.63
N ARG A 84 1.90 -5.21 1.17
CA ARG A 84 2.77 -4.36 2.00
C ARG A 84 2.01 -3.81 3.21
N THR A 85 0.77 -3.36 3.02
CA THR A 85 -0.09 -2.87 4.12
C THR A 85 -0.37 -3.97 5.13
N ASN A 86 -0.73 -5.17 4.68
CA ASN A 86 -0.99 -6.31 5.55
C ASN A 86 0.25 -6.72 6.35
N LEU A 87 1.44 -6.74 5.73
CA LEU A 87 2.69 -7.02 6.43
C LEU A 87 2.99 -5.98 7.51
N LYS A 88 2.82 -4.69 7.20
CA LYS A 88 2.99 -3.61 8.18
C LYS A 88 2.06 -3.82 9.36
N ASN A 89 0.78 -4.10 9.10
CA ASN A 89 -0.22 -4.31 10.14
C ASN A 89 0.11 -5.53 11.00
N ALA A 90 0.49 -6.66 10.39
CA ALA A 90 0.92 -7.87 11.08
C ALA A 90 2.10 -7.60 12.02
N ARG A 91 3.16 -6.94 11.51
CA ARG A 91 4.33 -6.57 12.33
C ARG A 91 3.97 -5.62 13.45
N ILE A 92 3.10 -4.64 13.21
CA ILE A 92 2.63 -3.71 14.25
C ILE A 92 1.87 -4.47 15.34
N GLN A 93 0.96 -5.36 14.96
CA GLN A 93 0.18 -6.15 15.91
C GLN A 93 1.08 -7.05 16.76
N THR A 94 2.03 -7.76 16.14
CA THR A 94 3.01 -8.57 16.85
C THR A 94 3.89 -7.71 17.75
N ALA A 95 4.40 -6.57 17.26
CA ALA A 95 5.21 -5.66 18.07
C ALA A 95 4.46 -5.17 19.30
N THR A 96 3.17 -4.81 19.17
CA THR A 96 2.31 -4.44 20.30
C THR A 96 2.18 -5.60 21.31
N GLY A 97 1.97 -6.83 20.84
CA GLY A 97 1.86 -8.01 21.71
C GLY A 97 3.14 -8.35 22.49
N PHE A 98 4.30 -7.86 22.04
CA PHE A 98 5.60 -8.06 22.69
C PHE A 98 6.15 -6.80 23.36
N ASP A 99 5.31 -5.77 23.55
CA ASP A 99 5.67 -4.48 24.16
C ASP A 99 6.84 -3.76 23.45
N LEU A 100 6.85 -3.85 22.11
CA LEU A 100 7.80 -3.18 21.24
C LEU A 100 7.19 -1.93 20.59
N VAL A 101 6.24 -1.27 21.27
CA VAL A 101 5.52 -0.07 20.78
C VAL A 101 6.44 1.01 20.20
N PRO A 102 7.61 1.33 20.79
CA PRO A 102 8.46 2.38 20.24
C PRO A 102 9.02 2.11 18.84
N ILE A 103 9.03 0.86 18.36
CA ILE A 103 9.51 0.51 17.01
C ILE A 103 8.44 0.71 15.92
N ILE A 104 7.18 0.91 16.30
CA ILE A 104 6.05 1.04 15.37
C ILE A 104 6.24 2.16 14.33
N PRO A 105 6.73 3.37 14.69
CA PRO A 105 7.00 4.41 13.70
C PRO A 105 8.02 3.97 12.65
N ILE A 106 9.02 3.17 13.03
CA ILE A 106 10.02 2.63 12.12
C ILE A 106 9.39 1.57 11.21
N ILE A 107 8.57 0.65 11.75
CA ILE A 107 7.84 -0.36 10.95
C ILE A 107 7.01 0.30 9.84
N LYS A 108 6.31 1.40 10.14
CA LYS A 108 5.45 2.09 9.16
C LYS A 108 6.21 2.56 7.92
N VAL A 109 7.50 2.88 8.05
CA VAL A 109 8.31 3.48 6.99
C VAL A 109 9.30 2.47 6.39
N ALA A 110 9.94 1.65 7.22
CA ALA A 110 11.06 0.79 6.84
C ALA A 110 10.67 -0.64 6.41
N CYS A 111 9.40 -0.92 6.16
CA CYS A 111 8.98 -2.18 5.55
C CYS A 111 9.27 -2.17 4.04
N SER A 112 10.02 -3.19 3.60
CA SER A 112 10.37 -3.47 2.19
C SER A 112 9.14 -3.66 1.31
N ASP A 113 9.31 -3.43 0.00
CA ASP A 113 8.42 -3.92 -1.05
C ASP A 113 8.82 -5.39 -1.31
N ASP A 114 7.93 -6.32 -0.99
CA ASP A 114 8.21 -7.74 -1.16
C ASP A 114 7.60 -8.22 -2.48
N GLU A 115 8.39 -8.16 -3.56
CA GLU A 115 7.94 -8.53 -4.90
C GLU A 115 9.04 -9.10 -5.80
N THR A 116 9.00 -10.41 -5.96
CA THR A 116 8.95 -11.05 -7.29
C THR A 116 8.17 -12.36 -7.14
N ASP A 117 7.35 -12.62 -8.16
CA ASP A 117 6.43 -13.74 -8.25
C ASP A 117 7.11 -14.85 -9.06
N ASP A 118 7.98 -15.62 -8.41
CA ASP A 118 8.26 -16.95 -8.94
C ASP A 118 7.06 -17.81 -8.53
N GLU A 119 5.96 -17.71 -9.29
CA GLU A 119 4.93 -18.75 -9.33
C GLU A 119 5.68 -20.00 -9.82
N VAL A 120 6.25 -20.78 -8.90
CA VAL A 120 6.82 -22.08 -9.23
C VAL A 120 5.69 -22.83 -9.93
N ALA A 121 5.94 -23.28 -11.17
CA ALA A 121 4.99 -24.09 -11.90
C ALA A 121 4.51 -25.20 -10.94
N PRO A 122 3.19 -25.43 -10.81
CA PRO A 122 2.66 -26.35 -9.82
C PRO A 122 3.45 -27.65 -9.89
N THR A 123 4.17 -28.02 -8.83
CA THR A 123 4.64 -29.39 -8.71
C THR A 123 3.35 -30.20 -8.64
N GLN A 124 2.97 -30.86 -9.72
CA GLN A 124 1.81 -31.74 -9.76
C GLN A 124 2.05 -32.82 -8.70
N GLY A 125 1.54 -32.58 -7.49
CA GLY A 125 1.27 -33.65 -6.56
C GLY A 125 0.24 -34.58 -7.21
N PRO A 126 0.19 -35.86 -6.81
CA PRO A 126 -0.69 -36.86 -7.42
C PRO A 126 -2.21 -36.58 -7.29
N THR A 127 -2.61 -35.42 -6.74
CA THR A 127 -3.99 -34.99 -6.58
C THR A 127 -4.17 -33.54 -7.03
N GLU A 128 -5.20 -33.30 -7.85
CA GLU A 128 -5.56 -32.01 -8.47
C GLU A 128 -5.88 -30.86 -7.48
N LYS A 129 -5.80 -31.11 -6.16
CA LYS A 129 -6.12 -30.15 -5.08
C LYS A 129 -4.90 -29.66 -4.29
N ALA A 130 -3.68 -30.00 -4.68
CA ALA A 130 -2.48 -29.54 -3.98
C ALA A 130 -2.41 -28.00 -4.01
N GLN A 131 -2.46 -27.36 -2.83
CA GLN A 131 -2.33 -25.92 -2.72
C GLN A 131 -0.93 -25.50 -3.20
N VAL A 132 -0.88 -24.62 -4.21
CA VAL A 132 0.38 -24.13 -4.76
C VAL A 132 1.04 -23.19 -3.75
N GLN A 133 2.23 -23.55 -3.29
CA GLN A 133 3.04 -22.69 -2.43
C GLN A 133 3.62 -21.54 -3.27
N LYS A 134 3.13 -20.33 -3.00
CA LYS A 134 3.64 -19.12 -3.65
C LYS A 134 4.85 -18.59 -2.91
N PHE A 135 5.80 -17.98 -3.63
CA PHE A 135 6.98 -17.35 -3.05
C PHE A 135 6.93 -15.83 -3.25
N CYS A 136 7.66 -15.10 -2.41
CA CYS A 136 7.98 -13.71 -2.66
C CYS A 136 9.43 -13.42 -2.31
N VAL A 137 10.10 -12.68 -3.19
CA VAL A 137 11.43 -12.16 -2.90
C VAL A 137 11.31 -10.94 -2.00
N VAL A 138 11.98 -11.00 -0.86
CA VAL A 138 12.13 -9.86 0.04
C VAL A 138 13.26 -9.01 -0.51
N ARG A 139 12.92 -7.79 -0.96
CA ARG A 139 13.90 -6.82 -1.41
C ARG A 139 14.62 -6.16 -0.24
N ASP A 140 15.88 -5.88 -0.42
CA ASP A 140 16.71 -5.23 0.58
C ASP A 140 16.55 -3.71 0.54
N LEU A 141 16.45 -3.09 1.71
CA LEU A 141 16.45 -1.63 1.82
C LEU A 141 17.88 -1.22 2.13
N ALA A 142 18.64 -0.84 1.11
CA ALA A 142 20.06 -0.49 1.26
C ALA A 142 20.31 0.59 2.33
N TRP A 143 19.34 1.46 2.57
CA TRP A 143 19.42 2.50 3.59
C TRP A 143 19.07 2.02 5.00
N ARG A 144 18.43 0.86 5.17
CA ARG A 144 17.91 0.39 6.46
C ARG A 144 18.99 -0.35 7.22
N ASN A 145 19.12 -0.03 8.51
CA ASN A 145 20.03 -0.74 9.41
C ASN A 145 19.79 -2.26 9.40
N LYS A 146 20.87 -3.05 9.30
CA LYS A 146 20.86 -4.52 9.34
C LYS A 146 20.20 -5.09 10.60
N ASP A 147 20.34 -4.41 11.74
CA ASP A 147 19.69 -4.79 13.00
C ASP A 147 18.16 -4.73 12.93
N LEU A 148 17.60 -3.75 12.21
CA LEU A 148 16.14 -3.70 11.96
C LEU A 148 15.68 -4.88 11.11
N THR A 149 16.50 -5.32 10.16
CA THR A 149 16.20 -6.49 9.37
C THR A 149 16.08 -7.74 10.26
N ILE A 150 16.94 -7.89 11.26
CA ILE A 150 16.86 -8.99 12.25
C ILE A 150 15.57 -8.88 13.08
N ILE A 151 15.25 -7.69 13.59
CA ILE A 151 14.03 -7.47 14.36
C ILE A 151 12.78 -7.82 13.54
N PHE A 152 12.72 -7.38 12.29
CA PHE A 152 11.58 -7.66 11.42
C PHE A 152 11.45 -9.16 11.08
N GLN A 153 12.56 -9.86 10.87
CA GLN A 153 12.55 -11.31 10.70
C GLN A 153 12.02 -12.03 11.95
N TRP A 154 12.41 -11.56 13.15
CA TRP A 154 11.89 -12.12 14.39
C TRP A 154 10.39 -11.87 14.55
N LEU A 155 9.90 -10.65 14.27
CA LEU A 155 8.46 -10.34 14.28
C LEU A 155 7.68 -11.23 13.31
N ASP A 156 8.19 -11.41 12.09
CA ASP A 156 7.57 -12.27 11.08
C ASP A 156 7.47 -13.73 11.59
N LYS A 157 8.54 -14.24 12.21
CA LYS A 157 8.56 -15.59 12.81
C LYS A 157 7.54 -15.74 13.95
N GLN A 158 7.44 -14.75 14.84
CA GLN A 158 6.47 -14.79 15.94
C GLN A 158 5.03 -14.75 15.44
N HIS A 159 4.75 -13.92 14.43
CA HIS A 159 3.44 -13.89 13.78
C HIS A 159 3.08 -15.25 13.16
N GLU A 160 4.03 -15.90 12.50
CA GLU A 160 3.83 -17.24 11.93
C GLU A 160 3.54 -18.29 13.01
N LEU A 161 4.28 -18.28 14.12
CA LEU A 161 4.04 -19.18 15.25
C LEU A 161 2.64 -18.98 15.85
N GLN A 162 2.22 -17.72 16.05
CA GLN A 162 0.89 -17.37 16.53
C GLN A 162 -0.20 -17.83 15.55
N SER A 163 0.03 -17.68 14.25
CA SER A 163 -0.91 -18.15 13.23
C SER A 163 -1.05 -19.67 13.20
N LYS A 164 0.03 -20.42 13.41
CA LYS A 164 0.01 -21.89 13.45
C LYS A 164 -0.62 -22.43 14.73
N ALA A 165 -0.50 -21.71 15.84
CA ALA A 165 -1.12 -22.06 17.11
C ALA A 165 -2.64 -21.82 17.14
N ASN A 166 -3.21 -21.18 16.12
CA ASN A 166 -4.64 -20.90 16.08
C ASN A 166 -5.45 -22.20 15.89
N PRO A 167 -6.33 -22.58 16.85
CA PRO A 167 -7.06 -23.85 16.82
C PRO A 167 -8.05 -23.97 15.66
N LYS A 168 -8.46 -22.85 15.04
CA LYS A 168 -9.31 -22.86 13.84
C LYS A 168 -8.55 -23.31 12.58
N GLY A 169 -7.23 -23.49 12.68
CA GLY A 169 -6.36 -23.75 11.55
C GLY A 169 -6.29 -22.56 10.59
N GLN A 170 -5.45 -22.70 9.57
CA GLN A 170 -5.34 -21.72 8.51
C GLN A 170 -6.41 -21.98 7.45
N GLN A 171 -7.28 -20.99 7.20
CA GLN A 171 -8.29 -21.06 6.14
C GLN A 171 -7.80 -20.34 4.88
N GLY A 172 -8.05 -20.93 3.71
CA GLY A 172 -7.71 -20.37 2.41
C GLY A 172 -6.36 -20.82 1.85
N ASN A 173 -5.79 -20.01 0.94
CA ASN A 173 -4.51 -20.30 0.29
C ASN A 173 -3.35 -20.24 1.29
N LEU A 174 -2.32 -21.09 1.07
CA LEU A 174 -1.09 -21.03 1.84
C LEU A 174 -0.46 -19.62 1.76
N PRO A 175 0.04 -19.09 2.90
CA PRO A 175 0.78 -17.84 2.90
C PRO A 175 1.97 -17.91 1.96
N ARG A 176 2.27 -16.80 1.31
CA ARG A 176 3.50 -16.67 0.51
C ARG A 176 4.72 -16.83 1.40
N VAL A 177 5.63 -17.72 1.02
CA VAL A 177 6.92 -17.89 1.72
C VAL A 177 7.89 -16.82 1.24
N ARG A 178 8.41 -16.06 2.20
CA ARG A 178 9.35 -14.96 2.01
C ARG A 178 10.76 -15.51 1.81
N ARG A 179 11.36 -15.31 0.63
CA ARG A 179 12.72 -15.72 0.29
C ARG A 179 13.65 -14.51 0.23
N ARG A 180 14.87 -14.66 0.73
CA ARG A 180 15.94 -13.67 0.61
C ARG A 180 16.99 -14.29 -0.33
N PRO A 181 17.15 -13.78 -1.55
CA PRO A 181 18.15 -14.30 -2.49
C PRO A 181 19.55 -14.07 -1.95
N VAL A 182 20.50 -14.93 -2.34
CA VAL A 182 21.92 -14.82 -1.97
C VAL A 182 22.48 -13.46 -2.41
N GLN A 183 22.09 -13.02 -3.60
CA GLN A 183 22.35 -11.67 -4.07
C GLN A 183 21.13 -10.79 -3.76
N PRO A 184 21.26 -9.80 -2.87
CA PRO A 184 20.13 -8.97 -2.47
C PRO A 184 19.63 -8.14 -3.65
N VAL A 185 18.31 -8.17 -3.86
CA VAL A 185 17.65 -7.29 -4.83
C VAL A 185 17.24 -6.01 -4.10
N ASN A 186 17.74 -4.87 -4.55
CA ASN A 186 17.44 -3.59 -3.90
C ASN A 186 15.98 -3.17 -4.10
N SER A 187 15.38 -2.69 -3.02
CA SER A 187 14.08 -2.06 -2.98
C SER A 187 14.12 -0.68 -3.62
N SER A 188 13.00 -0.28 -4.23
CA SER A 188 12.78 1.08 -4.75
C SER A 188 12.32 2.07 -3.67
N ILE A 189 12.05 1.62 -2.45
CA ILE A 189 11.51 2.45 -1.38
C ILE A 189 12.60 3.38 -0.84
N LEU A 190 12.33 4.68 -0.96
CA LEU A 190 13.15 5.73 -0.37
C LEU A 190 12.96 5.82 1.15
N PRO A 191 13.97 6.26 1.90
CA PRO A 191 13.84 6.50 3.33
C PRO A 191 12.80 7.59 3.61
N GLY A 192 12.01 7.42 4.66
CA GLY A 192 11.10 8.46 5.13
C GLY A 192 11.84 9.55 5.93
N LYS A 193 11.24 10.73 5.98
CA LYS A 193 11.73 11.86 6.77
C LYS A 193 11.44 11.65 8.26
N GLY A 194 12.29 12.17 9.13
CA GLY A 194 12.06 12.16 10.58
C GLY A 194 12.31 10.81 11.26
N LEU A 195 12.98 9.88 10.58
CA LEU A 195 13.40 8.61 11.18
C LEU A 195 14.59 8.82 12.13
N PRO A 196 14.70 8.00 13.18
CA PRO A 196 15.85 8.06 14.08
C PRO A 196 17.12 7.62 13.35
N LYS A 197 18.28 8.19 13.71
CA LYS A 197 19.57 7.86 13.07
C LYS A 197 19.85 6.37 13.01
N ILE A 198 19.46 5.65 14.07
CA ILE A 198 19.68 4.21 14.18
C ILE A 198 18.86 3.38 13.17
N ALA A 199 17.83 3.95 12.54
CA ALA A 199 17.09 3.27 11.48
C ALA A 199 17.89 3.14 10.18
N PHE A 200 18.96 3.91 10.04
CA PHE A 200 19.78 3.98 8.84
C PHE A 200 21.02 3.10 8.97
N ASP A 201 21.45 2.53 7.85
CA ASP A 201 22.77 1.91 7.72
C ASP A 201 23.84 3.02 7.63
N GLN A 202 24.92 2.87 8.41
CA GLN A 202 25.93 3.91 8.54
C GLN A 202 26.79 4.02 7.27
N GLU A 203 27.17 2.90 6.65
CA GLU A 203 27.91 2.88 5.39
C GLU A 203 27.08 3.55 4.29
N TRP A 204 25.78 3.28 4.27
CA TRP A 204 24.88 3.95 3.34
C TRP A 204 24.78 5.46 3.58
N LEU A 205 24.70 5.91 4.84
CA LEU A 205 24.65 7.35 5.16
C LEU A 205 25.93 8.08 4.74
N ASP A 206 27.09 7.46 4.98
CA ASP A 206 28.40 8.06 4.70
C ASP A 206 28.65 8.22 3.19
N LEU A 207 28.01 7.39 2.36
CA LEU A 207 28.05 7.47 0.90
C LEU A 207 27.13 8.56 0.31
N LYS A 208 26.24 9.16 1.09
CA LYS A 208 25.27 10.15 0.59
C LYS A 208 25.74 11.58 0.78
N ASP A 209 25.27 12.43 -0.14
CA ASP A 209 25.52 13.85 -0.09
C ASP A 209 24.99 14.48 1.23
N PRO A 210 25.76 15.35 1.91
CA PRO A 210 25.33 15.98 3.16
C PRO A 210 24.01 16.76 3.07
N VAL A 211 23.72 17.39 1.91
CA VAL A 211 22.46 18.10 1.66
C VAL A 211 21.29 17.12 1.63
N TYR A 212 21.49 15.96 0.99
CA TYR A 212 20.48 14.90 0.98
C TYR A 212 20.21 14.37 2.40
N VAL A 213 21.27 14.10 3.17
CA VAL A 213 21.15 13.61 4.56
C VAL A 213 20.44 14.65 5.44
N LYS A 214 20.76 15.94 5.30
CA LYS A 214 20.05 17.03 6.01
C LYS A 214 18.56 17.08 5.65
N GLY A 215 18.22 16.80 4.38
CA GLY A 215 16.85 16.72 3.89
C GLY A 215 16.00 15.60 4.52
N LEU A 216 16.64 14.55 5.07
CA LEU A 216 15.97 13.46 5.77
C LEU A 216 15.45 13.86 7.16
N LYS A 217 15.91 14.99 7.72
CA LYS A 217 15.53 15.45 9.07
C LYS A 217 15.68 14.35 10.12
N ILE A 218 16.83 13.69 10.11
CA ILE A 218 17.13 12.55 10.99
C ILE A 218 17.01 13.00 12.46
N LYS A 219 16.32 12.21 13.27
CA LYS A 219 16.21 12.47 14.71
C LYS A 219 17.39 11.86 15.47
N ASP A 220 17.99 12.65 16.36
CA ASP A 220 18.91 12.16 17.38
C ASP A 220 18.14 11.53 18.55
N GLU A 221 17.34 10.50 18.25
CA GLU A 221 16.77 9.65 19.31
C GLU A 221 17.81 8.61 19.74
N SER A 222 17.93 8.41 21.06
CA SER A 222 19.00 7.59 21.65
C SER A 222 19.06 6.19 21.02
N ALA A 223 20.27 5.77 20.66
CA ALA A 223 20.62 4.44 20.11
C ALA A 223 20.22 3.24 21.02
N SER A 224 19.56 3.52 22.14
CA SER A 224 19.10 2.55 23.12
C SER A 224 17.95 1.70 22.61
N LEU A 225 17.11 2.19 21.69
CA LEU A 225 15.87 1.49 21.34
C LEU A 225 16.11 0.16 20.62
N ILE A 226 16.77 0.19 19.46
CA ILE A 226 17.05 -1.03 18.67
C ILE A 226 17.93 -2.00 19.46
N LYS A 227 18.93 -1.49 20.20
CA LYS A 227 19.79 -2.32 21.04
C LYS A 227 19.00 -3.00 22.17
N ARG A 228 18.08 -2.29 22.83
CA ARG A 228 17.17 -2.85 23.85
C ARG A 228 16.25 -3.91 23.24
N THR A 229 15.64 -3.61 22.10
CA THR A 229 14.78 -4.55 21.37
C THR A 229 15.55 -5.80 20.96
N LEU A 230 16.76 -5.66 20.42
CA LEU A 230 17.63 -6.80 20.08
C LEU A 230 18.01 -7.62 21.31
N LYS A 231 18.32 -6.97 22.44
CA LYS A 231 18.62 -7.67 23.69
C LYS A 231 17.40 -8.47 24.17
N LEU A 232 16.21 -7.88 24.11
CA LEU A 232 14.94 -8.52 24.49
C LEU A 232 14.60 -9.70 23.57
N ILE A 233 14.86 -9.56 22.27
CA ILE A 233 14.71 -10.63 21.28
C ILE A 233 15.70 -11.77 21.55
N LYS A 234 16.96 -11.47 21.85
CA LYS A 234 17.99 -12.49 22.14
C LYS A 234 17.77 -13.22 23.47
N SER A 235 17.01 -12.63 24.41
CA SER A 235 16.68 -13.24 25.70
C SER A 235 15.44 -14.15 25.67
N LYS A 236 14.75 -14.25 24.53
CA LYS A 236 13.53 -15.07 24.34
C LYS A 236 13.79 -16.18 23.34
#